data_AF-Q9F2C6-F1
#
_entry.id   AF-Q9F2C6-F1
#
_cell.length_a   1.000
_cell.length_b   1.000
_cell.length_c   1.000
_cell.angle_alpha   90.00
_cell.angle_beta   90.00
_cell.angle_gamma   90.00
#
_symmetry.space_group_name_H-M   'P 1'
#
loop_
_entity.id
_entity.type
_entity.pdbx_description
1 polymer ?
#
loop_
_entity_poly.entity_id
_entity_poly.type
_entity_poly.pdbx_seq_one_letter_code
_entity_poly.pdbx_strand_id
1 'polypeptide(L)' 'KCVAMEGLIEEANEVIESTEKNEVRDAALIAAAQKVEHYEIASYGTLATLAEQLGYSKALK' A
#
# COMPACT_ATOMS: atom_id res chain seq x y z
N LYS A 1 9.05 12.21 1.71
CA LYS A 1 7.86 12.00 0.84
C LYS A 1 8.09 10.68 0.10
N CYS A 2 7.18 9.71 0.19
CA CYS A 2 7.36 8.39 -0.42
C CYS A 2 6.71 8.39 -1.81
N VAL A 3 7.53 8.45 -2.86
CA VAL A 3 7.04 8.57 -4.25
C VAL A 3 6.21 7.35 -4.66
N ALA A 4 6.57 6.15 -4.18
CA ALA A 4 5.82 4.93 -4.49
C ALA A 4 4.41 4.94 -3.89
N MET A 5 4.28 5.31 -2.61
CA MET A 5 2.98 5.39 -1.95
C MET A 5 2.09 6.46 -2.59
N GLU A 6 2.68 7.58 -2.99
CA GLU A 6 1.94 8.65 -3.67
C GLU A 6 1.38 8.21 -5.01
N GLY A 7 2.17 7.48 -5.81
CA GLY A 7 1.66 6.91 -7.06
C GLY A 7 0.48 5.96 -6.83
N LEU A 8 0.50 5.14 -5.77
CA LEU A 8 -0.61 4.24 -5.44
C LEU A 8 -1.87 5.00 -4.99
N ILE A 9 -1.71 6.10 -4.26
CA ILE A 9 -2.82 6.96 -3.85
C ILE A 9 -3.39 7.72 -5.06
N GLU A 10 -2.52 8.24 -5.93
CA GLU A 10 -2.93 8.90 -7.17
C GLU A 10 -3.70 7.94 -8.08
N GLU A 11 -3.26 6.69 -8.23
CA GLU A 11 -3.99 5.65 -8.97
C GLU A 11 -5.40 5.41 -8.39
N ALA A 12 -5.53 5.31 -7.06
CA ALA A 12 -6.84 5.16 -6.42
C ALA A 12 -7.77 6.37 -6.65
N ASN A 13 -7.20 7.58 -6.69
CA ASN A 13 -7.94 8.80 -6.99
C ASN A 13 -8.37 8.87 -8.46
N GLU A 14 -7.53 8.44 -9.40
CA GLU A 14 -7.90 8.37 -10.81
C GLU A 14 -9.09 7.41 -11.04
N VAL A 15 -9.14 6.28 -10.31
CA VAL A 15 -10.31 5.37 -10.32
C VAL A 15 -11.56 6.10 -9.84
N ILE A 16 -11.47 6.88 -8.75
CA ILE A 16 -12.58 7.66 -8.20
C ILE A 16 -13.13 8.68 -9.20
N GLU A 17 -12.26 9.33 -9.94
CA GLU A 17 -12.61 10.38 -10.90
C GLU A 17 -13.14 9.82 -12.23
N SER A 18 -12.64 8.65 -12.65
CA SER A 18 -12.96 8.04 -13.95
C SER A 18 -14.13 7.06 -13.94
N THR A 19 -14.65 6.68 -12.76
CA THR A 19 -15.72 5.68 -12.63
C THR A 19 -16.99 6.23 -11.98
N GLU A 20 -18.14 5.84 -12.57
CA GLU A 20 -19.45 6.10 -11.97
C GLU A 20 -19.61 5.39 -10.62
N LYS A 21 -20.45 5.94 -9.75
CA LYS A 21 -20.70 5.35 -8.44
C LYS A 21 -21.60 4.13 -8.54
N ASN A 22 -20.99 2.98 -8.75
CA ASN A 22 -21.60 1.66 -8.85
C ASN A 22 -20.60 0.56 -8.44
N GLU A 23 -20.97 -0.70 -8.63
CA GLU A 23 -20.20 -1.87 -8.22
C GLU A 23 -18.84 -1.97 -8.92
N VAL A 24 -18.70 -1.41 -10.14
CA VAL A 24 -17.42 -1.37 -10.86
C VAL A 24 -16.43 -0.48 -10.13
N ARG A 25 -16.87 0.69 -9.67
CA ARG A 25 -16.05 1.60 -8.86
C ARG A 25 -15.62 0.97 -7.55
N ASP A 26 -16.54 0.31 -6.85
CA ASP A 26 -16.23 -0.34 -5.58
C ASP A 26 -15.20 -1.46 -5.77
N ALA A 27 -15.32 -2.27 -6.82
CA ALA A 27 -14.34 -3.30 -7.15
C ALA A 27 -12.95 -2.70 -7.47
N ALA A 28 -12.91 -1.59 -8.22
CA ALA A 28 -11.66 -0.91 -8.57
C ALA A 28 -11.00 -0.25 -7.34
N LEU A 29 -11.80 0.33 -6.42
CA LEU A 29 -11.31 0.86 -5.14
C LEU A 29 -10.72 -0.23 -4.25
N ILE A 30 -11.38 -1.39 -4.15
CA ILE A 30 -10.86 -2.54 -3.41
C ILE A 30 -9.53 -3.01 -4.01
N ALA A 31 -9.43 -3.09 -5.34
CA ALA A 31 -8.20 -3.48 -6.02
C ALA A 31 -7.06 -2.47 -5.77
N ALA A 32 -7.35 -1.16 -5.80
CA ALA A 32 -6.38 -0.13 -5.49
C ALA A 32 -5.89 -0.22 -4.03
N ALA A 33 -6.80 -0.44 -3.07
CA ALA A 33 -6.44 -0.67 -1.68
C ALA A 33 -5.56 -1.91 -1.51
N GLN A 34 -5.86 -3.01 -2.21
CA GLN A 34 -5.02 -4.22 -2.18
C GLN A 34 -3.61 -3.97 -2.71
N LYS A 35 -3.43 -3.08 -3.69
CA LYS A 35 -2.08 -2.69 -4.16
C LYS A 35 -1.31 -1.92 -3.09
N VAL A 36 -1.97 -1.03 -2.36
CA VAL A 36 -1.39 -0.31 -1.21
C VAL A 36 -0.93 -1.31 -0.15
N GLU A 37 -1.81 -2.23 0.26
CA GLU A 37 -1.49 -3.26 1.26
C GLU A 37 -0.34 -4.16 0.81
N HIS A 38 -0.29 -4.54 -0.47
CA HIS A 38 0.82 -5.33 -1.01
C HIS A 38 2.16 -4.59 -0.87
N TYR A 39 2.18 -3.29 -1.20
CA TYR A 39 3.36 -2.45 -1.04
C TYR A 39 3.79 -2.36 0.44
N GLU A 40 2.83 -2.24 1.35
CA GLU A 40 3.09 -2.20 2.79
C GLU A 40 3.62 -3.52 3.32
N ILE A 41 3.05 -4.67 2.93
CA ILE A 41 3.54 -6.00 3.30
C ILE A 41 5.01 -6.17 2.88
N ALA A 42 5.35 -5.81 1.64
CA ALA A 42 6.72 -5.89 1.16
C ALA A 42 7.66 -4.96 1.94
N SER A 43 7.20 -3.75 2.25
CA SER A 43 7.96 -2.76 3.00
C SER A 43 8.20 -3.20 4.44
N TYR A 44 7.15 -3.60 5.16
CA TYR A 44 7.24 -4.06 6.54
C TYR A 44 7.98 -5.38 6.68
N GLY A 45 7.81 -6.32 5.75
CA GLY A 45 8.60 -7.56 5.71
C GLY A 45 10.09 -7.26 5.61
N THR A 46 10.47 -6.34 4.72
CA THR A 46 11.87 -5.91 4.58
C THR A 46 12.38 -5.23 5.85
N LEU A 47 11.60 -4.32 6.44
CA LEU A 47 11.98 -3.62 7.68
C LEU A 47 12.15 -4.58 8.85
N ALA A 48 11.29 -5.59 8.98
CA ALA A 48 11.40 -6.61 10.01
C ALA A 48 12.71 -7.41 9.87
N THR A 49 13.02 -7.89 8.66
CA THR A 49 14.30 -8.60 8.40
C THR A 49 15.50 -7.70 8.70
N LEU A 50 15.46 -6.42 8.31
CA LEU A 50 16.55 -5.48 8.62
C LEU A 50 16.70 -5.26 10.13
N ALA A 51 15.59 -5.12 10.87
CA ALA A 51 15.61 -4.98 12.32
C ALA A 51 16.21 -6.22 13.01
N GLU A 52 15.93 -7.42 12.50
CA GLU A 52 16.55 -8.67 12.96
C GLU A 52 18.06 -8.67 12.74
N GLN A 53 18.52 -8.34 11.53
CA GLN A 53 19.95 -8.32 11.19
C GLN A 53 20.74 -7.27 11.99
N LEU A 54 20.10 -6.15 12.35
CA LEU A 54 20.72 -5.08 13.14
C LEU A 54 20.59 -5.28 14.65
N GLY A 55 19.92 -6.34 15.11
CA GLY A 55 19.72 -6.65 16.53
C GLY A 55 18.70 -5.74 17.23
N TYR A 56 17.82 -5.06 16.49
CA TYR A 56 16.81 -4.15 17.02
C TYR A 56 15.56 -4.89 17.51
N SER A 57 15.73 -5.67 18.56
CA SER A 57 14.67 -6.53 19.16
C SER A 57 13.39 -5.80 19.57
N LYS A 58 13.45 -4.51 19.91
CA LYS A 58 12.25 -3.69 20.20
C LYS A 58 11.46 -3.34 18.94
N ALA A 59 12.12 -3.20 17.78
CA ALA A 59 11.47 -2.86 16.52
C ALA A 59 10.80 -4.07 15.83
N LEU A 60 11.10 -5.29 16.31
CA LEU A 60 10.50 -6.55 15.83
C LEU A 60 9.19 -6.92 16.54
N LYS A 61 8.87 -6.30 17.68
CA LYS A 61 7.71 -6.60 18.54
C LYS A 61 6.69 -5.48 18.50
#